data_AF-A0A966Y847-F1
#
_entry.id   AF-A0A966Y847-F1
#
_cell.length_a   1.000
_cell.length_b   1.000
_cell.length_c   1.000
_cell.angle_alpha   90.00
_cell.angle_beta   90.00
_cell.angle_gamma   90.00
#
_symmetry.space_group_name_H-M   'P 1'
#
loop_
_entity.id
_entity.type
_entity.pdbx_description
1 polymer ?
#
loop_
_entity_poly.entity_id
_entity_poly.type
_entity_poly.pdbx_seq_one_letter_code
_entity_poly.pdbx_strand_id
1 'polypeptide(L)'
;PTVTDVITFVGEEHPGEPFAGEICVNIDQARRAAKEHGVTLATELRLYVAHGWLHLSGLRDGNRKESAAMRVGEAVAVSHLDKLGAKLRVRD
;
A
#
# COMPACT_ATOMS: atom_id res chain seq x y z
N PRO A 1 11.21 16.72 8.11
CA PRO A 1 10.96 15.43 7.41
C PRO A 1 10.86 14.27 8.42
N THR A 2 9.86 13.41 8.26
CA THR A 2 9.66 12.20 9.07
C THR A 2 9.79 10.96 8.19
N VAL A 3 10.19 9.83 8.78
CA VAL A 3 10.20 8.54 8.09
C VAL A 3 8.77 8.14 7.75
N THR A 4 8.57 7.63 6.54
CA THR A 4 7.29 7.07 6.08
C THR A 4 7.47 5.60 5.69
N ASP A 5 6.39 4.86 5.80
CA ASP A 5 6.19 3.48 5.42
C ASP A 5 6.04 3.31 3.90
N VAL A 6 5.18 4.13 3.28
CA VAL A 6 4.90 4.11 1.85
C VAL A 6 4.66 5.53 1.34
N ILE A 7 5.21 5.84 0.17
CA ILE A 7 4.91 7.07 -0.54
C ILE A 7 4.52 6.76 -1.98
N THR A 8 3.53 7.48 -2.48
CA THR A 8 2.96 7.27 -3.80
C THR A 8 3.13 8.54 -4.63
N PHE A 9 3.68 8.38 -5.83
CA PHE A 9 3.85 9.45 -6.81
C PHE A 9 2.89 9.17 -7.95
N VAL A 10 1.86 10.01 -8.09
CA VAL A 10 0.89 9.87 -9.18
C VAL A 10 1.60 10.21 -10.50
N GLY A 11 1.43 9.35 -11.50
CA GLY A 11 1.99 9.55 -12.82
C GLY A 11 1.32 10.72 -13.54
N GLU A 12 2.05 11.35 -14.45
CA GLU A 12 1.49 12.35 -15.35
C GLU A 12 0.80 11.66 -16.53
N GLU A 13 -0.28 12.27 -17.04
CA GLU A 13 -0.95 11.77 -18.25
C GLU A 13 0.00 11.89 -19.46
N HIS A 14 0.44 10.75 -19.98
CA HIS A 14 1.28 10.70 -21.18
C HIS A 14 0.48 10.18 -22.40
N PRO A 15 0.45 10.93 -23.53
CA PRO A 15 -0.14 10.42 -24.76
C PRO A 15 0.61 9.17 -25.23
N GLY A 16 -0.06 8.03 -25.29
CA GLY A 16 0.47 6.78 -25.84
C GLY A 16 1.08 5.79 -24.85
N GLU A 17 1.32 6.18 -23.60
CA GLU A 17 1.80 5.28 -22.55
C GLU A 17 1.10 5.58 -21.22
N PRO A 18 0.03 4.84 -20.87
CA PRO A 18 -0.67 5.07 -19.61
C PRO A 18 0.25 4.71 -18.44
N PHE A 19 0.57 5.69 -17.61
CA PHE A 19 1.39 5.53 -16.42
C PHE A 19 0.62 5.99 -15.18
N ALA A 20 0.24 5.03 -14.33
CA ALA A 20 -0.51 5.33 -13.12
C ALA A 20 0.35 6.08 -12.08
N GLY A 21 1.64 5.76 -12.01
CA GLY A 21 2.57 6.31 -11.03
C GLY A 21 3.50 5.28 -10.41
N GLU A 22 4.17 5.70 -9.34
CA GLU A 22 5.13 4.90 -8.57
C GLU A 22 4.67 4.70 -7.12
N ILE A 23 4.94 3.52 -6.58
CA ILE A 23 4.77 3.21 -5.16
C ILE A 23 6.14 2.86 -4.59
N CYS A 24 6.64 3.68 -3.67
CA CYS A 24 7.89 3.43 -2.97
C CYS A 24 7.59 2.93 -1.56
N VAL A 25 8.06 1.71 -1.25
CA VAL A 25 7.81 1.06 0.03
C VAL A 25 9.09 0.98 0.85
N ASN A 26 9.03 1.42 2.10
CA ASN A 26 10.12 1.29 3.06
C ASN A 26 10.07 -0.08 3.76
N ILE A 27 10.91 -1.01 3.30
CA ILE A 27 10.95 -2.38 3.81
C ILE A 27 11.34 -2.42 5.30
N ASP A 28 12.22 -1.54 5.75
CA ASP A 28 12.65 -1.51 7.15
C ASP A 28 11.50 -1.08 8.07
N GLN A 29 10.68 -0.12 7.64
CA GLN A 29 9.44 0.24 8.33
C GLN A 29 8.45 -0.92 8.33
N ALA A 30 8.27 -1.61 7.19
CA ALA A 30 7.40 -2.78 7.11
C ALA A 30 7.85 -3.91 8.06
N ARG A 31 9.17 -4.14 8.20
CA ARG A 31 9.70 -5.12 9.18
C ARG A 31 9.41 -4.72 10.62
N ARG A 32 9.54 -3.43 10.96
CA ARG A 32 9.18 -2.89 12.29
C ARG A 32 7.69 -3.06 12.57
N ALA A 33 6.84 -2.58 11.68
CA ALA A 33 5.39 -2.64 11.82
C ALA A 33 4.87 -4.09 11.86
N ALA A 34 5.39 -4.98 11.01
CA ALA A 34 5.03 -6.40 11.04
C ALA A 34 5.29 -7.03 12.43
N LYS A 35 6.42 -6.69 13.05
CA LYS A 35 6.74 -7.16 14.41
C LYS A 35 5.80 -6.56 15.47
N GLU A 36 5.52 -5.27 15.39
CA GLU A 36 4.62 -4.57 16.32
C GLU A 36 3.17 -5.08 16.22
N HIS A 37 2.72 -5.39 15.00
CA HIS A 37 1.37 -5.89 14.72
C HIS A 37 1.25 -7.42 14.90
N GLY A 38 2.36 -8.14 15.07
CA GLY A 38 2.35 -9.61 15.19
C GLY A 38 1.97 -10.33 13.89
N VAL A 39 2.30 -9.74 12.73
CA VAL A 39 2.03 -10.30 11.40
C VAL A 39 3.32 -10.61 10.63
N THR A 40 3.21 -11.28 9.48
CA THR A 40 4.38 -11.53 8.63
C THR A 40 4.79 -10.29 7.85
N LEU A 41 6.07 -10.16 7.49
CA LEU A 41 6.53 -9.10 6.58
C LEU A 41 5.75 -9.08 5.27
N ALA A 42 5.42 -10.25 4.71
CA ALA A 42 4.62 -10.36 3.51
C ALA A 42 3.19 -9.83 3.69
N THR A 43 2.62 -9.94 4.89
CA THR A 43 1.31 -9.35 5.23
C THR A 43 1.40 -7.83 5.24
N GLU A 44 2.40 -7.27 5.92
CA GLU A 44 2.58 -5.82 6.01
C GLU A 44 2.89 -5.18 4.65
N LEU A 45 3.77 -5.81 3.84
CA LEU A 45 4.08 -5.32 2.50
C LEU A 45 2.87 -5.36 1.56
N ARG A 46 1.98 -6.36 1.69
CA ARG A 46 0.72 -6.38 0.93
C ARG A 46 -0.17 -5.20 1.30
N LEU A 47 -0.25 -4.86 2.60
CA LEU A 47 -1.00 -3.70 3.05
C LEU A 47 -0.42 -2.41 2.44
N TYR A 48 0.90 -2.22 2.50
CA TYR A 48 1.53 -1.00 1.96
C TYR A 48 1.38 -0.87 0.44
N VAL A 49 1.52 -1.97 -0.31
CA VAL A 49 1.27 -1.95 -1.76
C VAL A 49 -0.20 -1.68 -2.07
N ALA A 50 -1.13 -2.29 -1.32
CA ALA A 50 -2.55 -2.00 -1.48
C ALA A 50 -2.87 -0.54 -1.17
N HIS A 51 -2.32 0.01 -0.08
CA HIS A 51 -2.46 1.41 0.30
C HIS A 51 -1.94 2.35 -0.79
N GLY A 52 -0.73 2.10 -1.31
CA GLY A 52 -0.17 2.89 -2.40
C GLY A 52 -1.01 2.81 -3.68
N TRP A 53 -1.55 1.62 -4.00
CA TRP A 53 -2.45 1.46 -5.14
C TRP A 53 -3.76 2.24 -4.97
N LEU A 54 -4.31 2.28 -3.76
CA LEU A 54 -5.51 3.07 -3.46
C LEU A 54 -5.24 4.57 -3.58
N HIS A 55 -4.04 5.03 -3.24
CA HIS A 55 -3.64 6.40 -3.54
C HIS A 55 -3.56 6.69 -5.05
N LEU A 56 -2.98 5.77 -5.83
CA LEU A 56 -2.98 5.89 -7.30
C LEU A 56 -4.39 5.89 -7.89
N SER A 57 -5.35 5.20 -7.26
CA SER A 57 -6.76 5.22 -7.68
C SER A 57 -7.55 6.44 -7.20
N GLY A 58 -6.92 7.35 -6.47
CA GLY A 58 -7.49 8.63 -6.06
C GLY A 58 -8.00 8.70 -4.63
N LEU A 59 -7.86 7.63 -3.83
CA LEU A 59 -8.15 7.72 -2.40
C LEU A 59 -7.11 8.60 -1.70
N ARG A 60 -7.57 9.32 -0.68
CA ARG A 60 -6.75 10.16 0.19
C ARG A 60 -6.97 9.72 1.63
N ASP A 61 -6.08 10.15 2.50
CA ASP A 61 -6.10 9.86 3.94
C ASP A 61 -5.72 11.07 4.80
N GLY A 62 -5.76 12.29 4.23
CA GLY A 62 -5.30 13.53 4.87
C GLY A 62 -6.22 14.07 5.97
N ASN A 63 -7.42 13.51 6.12
CA ASN A 63 -8.32 13.80 7.23
C ASN A 63 -9.03 12.52 7.73
N ARG A 64 -9.67 12.60 8.90
CA ARG A 64 -10.31 11.42 9.55
C ARG A 64 -11.32 10.68 8.66
N LYS A 65 -12.10 11.40 7.85
CA LYS A 65 -13.10 10.78 6.96
C LYS A 65 -12.42 10.03 5.83
N GLU A 66 -11.42 10.66 5.23
CA GLU A 66 -10.55 10.08 4.21
C GLU A 66 -9.79 8.85 4.73
N SER A 67 -9.14 8.93 5.89
CA SER A 67 -8.44 7.78 6.47
C SER A 67 -9.39 6.62 6.81
N ALA A 68 -10.64 6.91 7.19
CA ALA A 68 -11.65 5.86 7.39
C ALA A 68 -12.02 5.17 6.06
N ALA A 69 -12.15 5.93 4.97
CA ALA A 69 -12.39 5.38 3.64
C ALA A 69 -11.20 4.55 3.16
N MET A 70 -9.97 5.02 3.40
CA MET A 70 -8.73 4.29 3.11
C MET A 70 -8.72 2.92 3.80
N ARG A 71 -8.99 2.87 5.11
CA ARG A 71 -9.02 1.62 5.88
C ARG A 71 -10.04 0.61 5.35
N VAL A 72 -11.21 1.07 4.90
CA VAL A 72 -12.20 0.21 4.25
C VAL A 72 -11.66 -0.33 2.92
N GLY A 73 -11.05 0.55 2.11
CA GLY A 73 -10.41 0.16 0.85
C GLY A 73 -9.31 -0.87 1.04
N GLU A 74 -8.43 -0.67 2.02
CA GLU A 74 -7.35 -1.59 2.39
C GLU A 74 -7.90 -2.96 2.77
N ALA A 75 -8.91 -3.01 3.64
CA ALA A 75 -9.54 -4.26 4.07
C ALA A 75 -10.16 -5.03 2.88
N VAL A 76 -10.81 -4.31 1.95
CA VAL A 76 -11.35 -4.91 0.73
C VAL A 76 -10.22 -5.45 -0.15
N ALA A 77 -9.20 -4.64 -0.43
CA ALA A 77 -8.07 -5.02 -1.28
C ALA A 77 -7.32 -6.25 -0.75
N VAL A 78 -6.99 -6.26 0.55
CA VAL A 78 -6.32 -7.39 1.20
C VAL A 78 -7.21 -8.65 1.16
N SER A 79 -8.52 -8.52 1.43
CA SER A 79 -9.45 -9.65 1.32
C SER A 79 -9.47 -10.26 -0.10
N HIS A 80 -9.37 -9.43 -1.14
CA HIS A 80 -9.25 -9.92 -2.52
C HIS A 80 -7.94 -10.68 -2.76
N LEU A 81 -6.81 -10.17 -2.26
CA LEU A 81 -5.52 -10.86 -2.37
C LEU A 81 -5.54 -12.23 -1.67
N ASP A 82 -6.16 -12.31 -0.50
CA ASP A 82 -6.31 -13.55 0.26
C ASP A 82 -7.16 -14.58 -0.49
N LYS A 83 -8.30 -14.16 -1.05
CA LYS A 83 -9.20 -15.01 -1.85
C LYS A 83 -8.52 -15.55 -3.10
N LEU A 84 -7.66 -14.76 -3.74
CA LEU A 84 -6.88 -15.17 -4.90
C LEU A 84 -5.72 -16.13 -4.53
N GLY A 85 -5.45 -16.33 -3.24
CA GLY A 85 -4.30 -17.08 -2.78
C GLY A 85 -2.98 -16.42 -3.20
N ALA A 86 -2.98 -15.11 -3.45
CA ALA A 86 -1.83 -14.38 -3.97
C ALA A 86 -0.71 -14.37 -2.91
N LYS A 87 0.39 -15.06 -3.20
CA LYS A 87 1.55 -15.14 -2.29
C LYS A 87 2.63 -14.15 -2.71
N LEU A 88 2.88 -13.15 -1.86
CA LEU A 88 4.09 -12.33 -1.99
C LEU A 88 5.27 -13.14 -1.46
N ARG A 89 6.24 -13.42 -2.33
CA ARG A 89 7.50 -14.07 -1.94
C ARG A 89 8.51 -12.99 -1.61
N VAL A 90 8.80 -12.82 -0.34
CA VAL A 90 9.85 -11.92 0.14
C VAL A 90 11.05 -12.80 0.47
N ARG A 91 12.22 -12.48 -0.08
CA ARG A 91 13.48 -13.10 0.34
C ARG A 91 14.03 -12.24 1.47
N ASP A 92 14.52 -12.90 2.51
CA ASP A 92 15.21 -12.23 3.62
C ASP A 92 16.58 -11.68 3.19
#